data_AF-X1QWC5-F1
#
_entry.id   AF-X1QWC5-F1
#
_cell.length_a   1.000
_cell.length_b   1.000
_cell.length_c   1.000
_cell.angle_alpha   90.00
_cell.angle_beta   90.00
_cell.angle_gamma   90.00
#
_symmetry.space_group_name_H-M   'P 1'
#
loop_
_entity.id
_entity.type
_entity.pdbx_description
1 polymer ?
#
loop_
_entity_poly.entity_id
_entity_poly.type
_entity_poly.pdbx_seq_one_letter_code
_entity_poly.pdbx_strand_id
1 'polypeptide(L)'
;IIPEIQAKQRELENKFIESVPYIDKIAAELYKKDKSLGRQFITDYSVNQGDNTVNEWKKLYIHLFTRFMDGNVKEPDPGQKNPKLQQPGYSKEWYKKIIEETGDKFKYKGEGN
;
A
#
# COMPACT_ATOMS: atom_id res chain seq x y z
N ILE A 1 -2.32 -5.23 4.47
CA ILE A 1 -2.39 -3.76 4.31
C ILE A 1 -1.10 -3.02 4.73
N ILE A 2 -0.83 -2.69 6.01
CA ILE A 2 0.33 -1.83 6.37
C ILE A 2 1.68 -2.32 5.80
N PRO A 3 2.04 -3.62 5.88
CA PRO A 3 3.29 -4.10 5.31
C PRO A 3 3.42 -3.85 3.79
N GLU A 4 2.32 -3.96 3.04
CA GLU A 4 2.30 -3.73 1.58
C GLU A 4 2.43 -2.25 1.24
N ILE A 5 1.81 -1.38 2.03
CA ILE A 5 1.97 0.09 1.91
C ILE A 5 3.44 0.46 2.12
N GLN A 6 4.04 -0.02 3.21
CA GLN A 6 5.44 0.26 3.52
C GLN A 6 6.40 -0.32 2.47
N ALA A 7 6.07 -1.47 1.88
CA ALA A 7 6.88 -2.05 0.80
C ALA A 7 6.89 -1.15 -0.43
N LYS A 8 5.72 -0.71 -0.91
CA LYS A 8 5.63 0.20 -2.07
C LYS A 8 6.23 1.57 -1.78
N GLN A 9 6.08 2.09 -0.57
CA GLN A 9 6.73 3.32 -0.13
C GLN A 9 8.26 3.21 -0.27
N ARG A 10 8.86 2.18 0.34
CA ARG A 10 10.32 1.95 0.26
C ARG A 10 10.81 1.75 -1.16
N GLU A 11 10.05 1.03 -1.99
CA GLU A 11 10.38 0.82 -3.40
C GLU A 11 10.54 2.14 -4.15
N LEU A 12 9.57 3.07 -3.99
CA LEU A 12 9.61 4.38 -4.63
C LEU A 12 10.72 5.27 -4.06
N GLU A 13 10.83 5.35 -2.74
CA GLU A 13 11.85 6.16 -2.06
C GLU A 13 13.27 5.74 -2.44
N ASN A 14 13.58 4.44 -2.40
CA ASN A 14 14.89 3.92 -2.79
C ASN A 14 15.21 4.25 -4.24
N LYS A 15 14.24 4.07 -5.16
CA LYS A 15 14.41 4.43 -6.56
C LYS A 15 14.77 5.91 -6.74
N PHE A 16 14.16 6.81 -5.98
CA PHE A 16 14.49 8.24 -6.04
C PHE A 16 15.87 8.51 -5.46
N ILE A 17 16.20 7.95 -4.28
CA ILE A 17 17.51 8.10 -3.64
C ILE A 17 18.64 7.66 -4.58
N GLU A 18 18.46 6.55 -5.28
CA GLU A 18 19.46 6.00 -6.21
C GLU A 18 19.56 6.79 -7.51
N SER A 19 18.43 7.27 -8.05
CA SER A 19 18.41 7.91 -9.38
C SER A 19 18.74 9.41 -9.36
N VAL A 20 18.34 10.14 -8.31
CA VAL A 20 18.49 11.61 -8.24
C VAL A 20 19.93 12.08 -8.48
N PRO A 21 20.99 11.48 -7.88
CA PRO A 21 22.37 11.94 -8.12
C PRO A 21 22.80 11.89 -9.59
N TYR A 22 22.34 10.87 -10.34
CA TYR A 22 22.63 10.73 -11.77
C TYR A 22 21.86 11.77 -12.60
N ILE A 23 20.58 11.98 -12.27
CA ILE A 23 19.73 12.97 -12.93
C ILE A 23 20.27 14.38 -12.70
N ASP A 24 20.69 14.71 -11.48
CA ASP A 24 21.29 16.00 -11.14
C ASP A 24 22.57 16.25 -11.92
N LYS A 25 23.41 15.21 -12.08
CA LYS A 25 24.63 15.32 -12.90
C LYS A 25 24.30 15.65 -14.37
N ILE A 26 23.33 14.95 -14.96
CA ILE A 26 22.89 15.23 -16.33
C ILE A 26 22.30 16.63 -16.43
N ALA A 27 21.41 17.01 -15.51
CA ALA A 27 20.78 18.32 -15.50
C ALA A 27 21.84 19.42 -15.42
N ALA A 28 22.86 19.26 -14.58
CA ALA A 28 23.97 20.21 -14.46
C ALA A 28 24.82 20.30 -15.74
N GLU A 29 25.11 19.17 -16.41
CA GLU A 29 25.83 19.16 -17.68
C GLU A 29 25.03 19.82 -18.81
N LEU A 30 23.72 19.55 -18.90
CA LEU A 30 22.83 20.21 -19.84
C LEU A 30 22.72 21.70 -19.56
N TYR A 31 22.59 22.10 -18.30
CA TYR A 31 22.49 23.50 -17.89
C TYR A 31 23.74 24.32 -18.24
N LYS A 32 24.93 23.72 -18.14
CA LYS A 32 26.20 24.36 -18.55
C LYS A 32 26.25 24.63 -20.05
N LYS A 33 25.65 23.74 -20.86
CA LYS A 33 25.59 23.88 -22.33
C LYS A 33 24.51 24.89 -22.73
N ASP A 34 23.32 24.73 -22.16
CA ASP A 34 22.16 25.58 -22.38
C ASP A 34 21.29 25.59 -21.10
N LYS A 35 21.15 26.77 -20.50
CA LYS A 35 20.38 26.96 -19.27
C LYS A 35 18.90 26.59 -19.44
N SER A 36 18.32 26.80 -20.62
CA SER A 36 16.95 26.43 -20.92
C SER A 36 16.80 24.92 -20.92
N LEU A 37 17.72 24.22 -21.59
CA LEU A 37 17.69 22.77 -21.70
C LEU A 37 17.83 22.07 -20.34
N GLY A 38 18.76 22.52 -19.49
CA GLY A 38 18.91 21.97 -18.15
C GLY A 38 17.68 22.19 -17.26
N ARG A 39 17.06 23.37 -17.32
CA ARG A 39 15.82 23.66 -16.57
C ARG A 39 14.65 22.83 -17.06
N GLN A 40 14.50 22.69 -18.37
CA GLN A 40 13.45 21.86 -18.96
C GLN A 40 13.62 20.41 -18.54
N PHE A 41 14.83 19.85 -18.66
CA PHE A 41 15.11 18.46 -18.31
C PHE A 41 14.76 18.12 -16.84
N ILE A 42 15.19 18.95 -15.88
CA ILE A 42 14.87 18.68 -14.47
C ILE A 42 13.38 18.86 -14.18
N THR A 43 12.71 19.82 -14.83
CA THR A 43 11.26 20.03 -14.72
C THR A 43 10.50 18.82 -15.22
N ASP A 44 10.85 18.34 -16.42
CA ASP A 44 10.22 17.17 -17.04
C ASP A 44 10.45 15.93 -16.19
N TYR A 45 11.65 15.75 -15.64
CA TYR A 45 11.93 14.66 -14.70
C TYR A 45 11.02 14.73 -13.47
N SER A 46 10.96 15.89 -12.79
CA SER A 46 10.16 16.07 -11.57
C SER A 46 8.67 15.83 -11.82
N VAL A 47 8.12 16.37 -12.90
CA VAL A 47 6.71 16.17 -13.28
C VAL A 47 6.44 14.68 -13.54
N ASN A 48 7.28 14.04 -14.35
CA ASN A 48 7.14 12.62 -14.67
C ASN A 48 7.24 11.72 -13.43
N GLN A 49 8.15 11.99 -12.49
CA GLN A 49 8.24 11.22 -11.25
C GLN A 49 7.03 11.45 -10.34
N GLY A 50 6.50 12.68 -10.29
CA GLY A 50 5.27 12.99 -9.56
C GLY A 50 4.07 12.21 -10.11
N ASP A 51 3.86 12.28 -11.42
CA ASP A 51 2.77 11.56 -12.09
C ASP A 51 2.91 10.05 -11.94
N ASN A 52 4.13 9.52 -12.10
CA ASN A 52 4.39 8.09 -11.89
C ASN A 52 4.08 7.67 -10.44
N THR A 53 4.45 8.48 -9.45
CA THR A 53 4.15 8.21 -8.04
C THR A 53 2.65 8.09 -7.81
N VAL A 54 1.86 9.06 -8.29
CA VAL A 54 0.39 9.02 -8.17
C VAL A 54 -0.18 7.77 -8.86
N ASN A 55 0.33 7.42 -10.03
CA ASN A 55 -0.13 6.23 -10.76
C ASN A 55 0.20 4.93 -10.02
N GLU A 56 1.39 4.80 -9.43
CA GLU A 56 1.76 3.64 -8.62
C GLU A 56 0.90 3.51 -7.36
N TRP A 57 0.59 4.63 -6.69
CA TRP A 57 -0.34 4.63 -5.55
C TRP A 57 -1.76 4.24 -5.94
N LYS A 58 -2.25 4.67 -7.11
CA LYS A 58 -3.56 4.21 -7.64
C LYS A 58 -3.59 2.70 -7.87
N LYS A 59 -2.52 2.13 -8.44
CA LYS A 59 -2.40 0.67 -8.62
C LYS A 59 -2.38 -0.06 -7.28
N LEU A 60 -1.63 0.44 -6.31
CA LEU A 60 -1.60 -0.11 -4.96
C LEU A 60 -2.99 -0.05 -4.31
N TYR A 61 -3.69 1.07 -4.43
CA TYR A 61 -5.06 1.20 -3.93
C TYR A 61 -5.98 0.13 -4.52
N ILE A 62 -5.96 -0.08 -5.84
CA ILE A 62 -6.77 -1.12 -6.48
C ILE A 62 -6.43 -2.50 -5.92
N HIS A 63 -5.14 -2.80 -5.75
CA HIS A 63 -4.70 -4.06 -5.15
C HIS A 63 -5.21 -4.25 -3.73
N LEU A 64 -5.00 -3.25 -2.86
CA LEU A 64 -5.40 -3.31 -1.46
C LEU A 64 -6.92 -3.38 -1.30
N PHE A 65 -7.65 -2.57 -2.09
CA PHE A 65 -9.10 -2.53 -2.04
C PHE A 65 -9.70 -3.88 -2.44
N THR A 66 -9.29 -4.44 -3.58
CA THR A 66 -9.80 -5.73 -4.06
C THR A 66 -9.47 -6.88 -3.11
N ARG A 67 -8.32 -6.81 -2.42
CA ARG A 67 -7.87 -7.85 -1.48
C ARG A 67 -8.52 -7.77 -0.10
N PHE A 68 -8.81 -6.57 0.41
CA PHE A 68 -9.15 -6.34 1.83
C PHE A 68 -10.46 -5.56 2.10
N MET A 69 -11.29 -5.27 1.09
CA MET A 69 -12.44 -4.34 1.18
C MET A 69 -13.42 -4.55 2.35
N ASP A 70 -13.63 -5.78 2.82
CA ASP A 70 -14.70 -6.18 3.75
C ASP A 70 -14.17 -6.86 5.02
N GLY A 71 -12.87 -6.74 5.29
CA GLY A 71 -12.22 -7.42 6.41
C GLY A 71 -11.85 -8.89 6.15
N ASN A 72 -12.27 -9.45 5.01
CA ASN A 72 -11.74 -10.72 4.53
C ASN A 72 -10.46 -10.48 3.72
N VAL A 73 -9.68 -11.54 3.53
CA VAL A 73 -8.52 -11.54 2.64
C VAL A 73 -8.87 -12.37 1.41
N LYS A 74 -8.81 -11.74 0.23
CA LYS A 74 -9.14 -12.35 -1.06
C LYS A 74 -7.88 -12.54 -1.90
N GLU A 75 -7.53 -13.78 -2.22
CA GLU A 75 -6.45 -14.11 -3.15
C GLU A 75 -6.99 -14.60 -4.50
N PRO A 76 -6.28 -14.31 -5.61
CA PRO A 76 -6.56 -14.97 -6.88
C PRO A 76 -6.50 -16.49 -6.77
N ASP A 77 -7.46 -17.18 -7.37
CA ASP A 77 -7.49 -18.65 -7.47
C ASP A 77 -7.43 -19.05 -8.95
N PRO A 78 -6.27 -19.53 -9.45
CA PRO A 78 -6.07 -19.82 -10.86
C PRO A 78 -7.12 -20.80 -11.42
N GLY A 79 -7.78 -20.39 -12.50
CA GLY A 79 -8.83 -21.19 -13.15
C GLY A 79 -10.21 -21.09 -12.49
N GLN A 80 -10.34 -20.36 -11.39
CA GLN A 80 -11.62 -20.09 -10.74
C GLN A 80 -12.06 -18.64 -10.96
N LYS A 81 -13.38 -18.42 -11.04
CA LYS A 81 -13.96 -17.08 -11.10
C LYS A 81 -13.98 -16.40 -9.74
N ASN A 82 -14.09 -17.18 -8.67
CA ASN A 82 -14.15 -16.69 -7.30
C ASN A 82 -12.75 -16.72 -6.67
N PRO A 83 -12.41 -15.74 -5.82
CA PRO A 83 -11.14 -15.74 -5.13
C PRO A 83 -11.11 -16.80 -4.01
N LYS A 84 -9.90 -17.19 -3.62
CA LYS A 84 -9.69 -17.92 -2.38
C LYS A 84 -9.88 -16.95 -1.21
N LEU A 85 -10.80 -17.27 -0.31
CA LEU A 85 -11.22 -16.41 0.80
C LEU A 85 -10.63 -16.87 2.13
N GLN A 86 -10.08 -15.93 2.91
CA GLN A 86 -9.75 -16.13 4.32
C GLN A 86 -10.53 -15.14 5.19
N GLN A 87 -11.12 -15.63 6.29
CA GLN A 87 -11.94 -14.85 7.21
C GLN A 87 -11.28 -14.86 8.60
N PRO A 88 -10.26 -14.03 8.84
CA PRO A 88 -9.47 -14.08 10.07
C PRO A 88 -10.26 -13.73 11.34
N GLY A 89 -11.45 -13.12 11.21
CA GLY A 89 -12.24 -12.64 12.34
C GLY A 89 -11.56 -11.47 13.05
N TYR A 90 -12.09 -11.08 14.22
CA TYR A 90 -11.46 -10.05 15.05
C TYR A 90 -10.27 -10.60 15.84
N SER A 91 -9.43 -9.70 16.36
CA SER A 91 -8.32 -10.09 17.22
C SER A 91 -8.80 -10.69 18.55
N LYS A 92 -7.95 -11.49 19.20
CA LYS A 92 -8.27 -12.07 20.51
C LYS A 92 -8.50 -11.00 21.57
N GLU A 93 -7.76 -9.91 21.50
CA GLU A 93 -7.86 -8.76 22.40
C GLU A 93 -9.23 -8.08 22.25
N TRP A 94 -9.73 -7.98 21.02
CA TRP A 94 -11.08 -7.46 20.78
C TRP A 94 -12.15 -8.37 21.37
N TYR A 95 -12.05 -9.68 21.15
CA TYR A 95 -12.96 -10.63 21.78
C TYR A 95 -12.89 -10.56 23.31
N LYS A 96 -11.69 -10.45 23.88
CA LYS A 96 -11.49 -10.29 25.34
C LYS A 96 -12.20 -9.03 25.85
N LYS A 97 -12.01 -7.90 25.16
CA LYS A 97 -12.66 -6.63 25.50
C LYS A 97 -14.19 -6.74 25.48
N ILE A 98 -14.76 -7.41 24.48
CA ILE A 98 -16.21 -7.64 24.42
C ILE A 98 -16.69 -8.39 25.67
N ILE A 99 -15.99 -9.45 26.08
CA ILE A 99 -16.36 -10.22 27.28
C ILE A 99 -16.25 -9.37 28.55
N GLU A 100 -15.18 -8.58 28.68
CA GLU A 100 -14.96 -7.68 29.82
C GLU A 100 -16.08 -6.61 29.92
N GLU A 101 -16.53 -6.05 28.80
CA GLU A 101 -17.56 -5.00 28.77
C GLU A 101 -18.99 -5.53 28.92
N THR A 102 -19.24 -6.78 28.52
CA THR A 102 -20.60 -7.35 28.48
C THR A 102 -20.90 -8.36 29.59
N GLY A 103 -19.88 -8.71 30.40
CA GLY A 103 -20.00 -9.62 31.53
C GLY A 103 -20.62 -10.96 31.13
N ASP A 104 -21.74 -11.30 31.75
CA ASP A 104 -22.36 -12.61 31.61
C ASP A 104 -23.22 -12.77 30.35
N LYS A 105 -23.32 -11.75 29.49
CA LYS A 105 -24.16 -11.76 28.28
C LYS A 105 -23.91 -12.97 27.37
N PHE A 106 -22.65 -13.42 27.27
CA PHE A 106 -22.24 -14.54 26.41
C PHE A 106 -22.04 -15.85 27.18
N LYS A 107 -22.31 -15.89 28.50
CA LYS A 107 -22.24 -17.14 29.26
C LYS A 107 -23.39 -18.05 28.85
N TYR A 108 -23.06 -19.23 28.34
CA TYR A 108 -24.04 -20.28 28.12
C TYR A 108 -24.53 -20.81 29.47
N LYS A 109 -25.81 -20.64 29.76
CA LYS A 109 -26.47 -21.30 30.89
C LYS A 109 -26.89 -22.68 30.41
N GLY A 110 -26.05 -23.69 30.63
CA GLY A 110 -26.43 -25.07 30.33
C GLY A 110 -27.68 -25.45 31.11
N GLU A 111 -28.60 -26.16 30.45
CA GLU A 111 -29.66 -26.88 31.16
C GLU A 111 -28.98 -27.99 31.97
N GLY A 112 -29.04 -27.87 33.30
CA GLY A 112 -28.61 -28.92 34.20
C GLY A 112 -29.57 -30.10 34.09
N ASN A 113 -29.02 -31.28 33.76
CA ASN A 113 -29.70 -32.55 33.99
C ASN A 113 -29.76 -32.86 35.49
#